data_AF-A0A916MNQ4-F1
#
_entry.id   AF-A0A916MNQ4-F1
#
_cell.length_a   1.000
_cell.length_b   1.000
_cell.length_c   1.000
_cell.angle_alpha   90.00
_cell.angle_beta   90.00
_cell.angle_gamma   90.00
#
_symmetry.space_group_name_H-M   'P 1'
#
loop_
_entity.id
_entity.type
_entity.pdbx_description
1 polymer ?
#
loop_
_entity_poly.entity_id
_entity_poly.type
_entity_poly.pdbx_seq_one_letter_code
_entity_poly.pdbx_strand_id
1 'polypeptide(L)'
;MTTPVTGRRQHEILTPDILLDAYRIGFFPMAESRTGPLSWYSPDPRGIIPVRSANIPRSVRKLVRDGRCEVRVDTSFEEVMRACAEREETWISEEIIDVYTALFRAGYGHSVEAWEGG
;
A
#
# COMPACT_ATOMS: atom_id res chain seq x y z
N MET A 1 1.81 16.83 -13.68
CA MET A 1 1.60 17.80 -12.60
C MET A 1 0.44 17.29 -11.76
N THR A 2 0.73 16.58 -10.67
CA THR A 2 -0.27 16.12 -9.70
C THR A 2 -0.72 17.31 -8.88
N THR A 3 -1.92 17.84 -9.15
CA THR A 3 -2.50 18.91 -8.33
C THR A 3 -3.06 18.28 -7.05
N PRO A 4 -2.55 18.61 -5.85
CA PRO A 4 -3.23 18.22 -4.62
C PRO A 4 -4.59 18.93 -4.58
N VAL A 5 -5.65 18.18 -4.32
CA VAL A 5 -6.96 18.78 -4.03
C VAL A 5 -6.87 19.33 -2.62
N THR A 6 -6.60 20.63 -2.48
CA THR A 6 -6.53 21.30 -1.18
C THR A 6 -7.93 21.44 -0.59
N GLY A 7 -8.43 20.36 0.00
CA GLY A 7 -9.58 20.34 0.91
C GLY A 7 -9.17 20.84 2.30
N ARG A 8 -10.12 21.43 3.02
CA ARG A 8 -9.93 22.13 4.31
C ARG A 8 -9.11 21.32 5.31
N ARG A 9 -8.23 22.00 6.07
CA ARG A 9 -7.63 21.47 7.30
C ARG A 9 -8.74 21.14 8.30
N GLN A 10 -9.08 19.86 8.40
CA GLN A 10 -9.62 19.27 9.61
C GLN A 10 -8.81 18.00 9.86
N HIS A 11 -8.37 17.79 11.09
CA HIS A 11 -7.91 16.49 11.55
C HIS A 11 -9.08 15.51 11.44
N GLU A 12 -9.39 15.06 10.22
CA GLU A 12 -10.21 13.88 10.03
C GLU A 12 -9.28 12.72 10.30
N ILE A 13 -9.49 12.08 11.45
CA ILE A 13 -8.90 10.78 11.74
C ILE A 13 -9.12 9.90 10.51
N LEU A 14 -8.05 9.44 9.88
CA LEU A 14 -8.16 8.54 8.74
C LEU A 14 -8.70 7.18 9.25
N THR A 15 -9.98 6.91 9.03
CA THR A 15 -10.63 5.66 9.44
C THR A 15 -10.68 4.67 8.26
N PRO A 16 -10.81 3.35 8.53
CA PRO A 16 -10.99 2.35 7.49
C PRO A 16 -12.18 2.62 6.57
N ASP A 17 -13.30 3.13 7.10
CA ASP A 17 -14.50 3.43 6.32
C ASP A 17 -14.26 4.59 5.34
N ILE A 18 -13.62 5.67 5.80
CA ILE A 18 -13.23 6.80 4.94
C ILE A 18 -12.28 6.33 3.85
N LEU A 19 -11.32 5.47 4.21
CA LEU A 19 -10.36 4.92 3.26
C LEU A 19 -11.06 4.08 2.18
N LEU A 20 -12.01 3.22 2.56
CA LEU A 20 -12.81 2.43 1.61
C LEU A 20 -13.63 3.32 0.67
N ASP A 21 -14.32 4.33 1.21
CA ASP A 21 -15.11 5.25 0.41
C ASP A 21 -14.23 6.02 -0.58
N ALA A 22 -13.05 6.47 -0.16
CA ALA A 22 -12.08 7.09 -1.06
C ALA A 22 -11.62 6.14 -2.18
N TYR A 23 -11.28 4.88 -1.84
CA TYR A 23 -10.89 3.88 -2.84
C TYR A 23 -11.98 3.62 -3.89
N ARG A 24 -13.25 3.63 -3.48
CA ARG A 24 -14.40 3.44 -4.40
C ARG A 24 -14.51 4.53 -5.47
N ILE A 25 -14.08 5.75 -5.14
CA ILE A 25 -14.09 6.88 -6.08
C ILE A 25 -12.70 7.19 -6.66
N GLY A 26 -11.74 6.29 -6.47
CA GLY A 26 -10.41 6.39 -7.08
C GLY A 26 -9.40 7.24 -6.32
N PHE A 27 -9.69 7.67 -5.10
CA PHE A 27 -8.75 8.40 -4.24
C PHE A 27 -7.95 7.45 -3.34
N PHE A 28 -6.73 7.85 -2.98
CA PHE A 28 -5.91 7.17 -1.99
C PHE A 28 -5.08 8.18 -1.18
N PRO A 29 -4.83 7.92 0.11
CA PRO A 29 -4.03 8.80 0.95
C PRO A 29 -2.54 8.52 0.80
N MET A 30 -1.71 9.55 0.89
CA MET A 30 -0.28 9.42 1.15
C MET A 30 0.17 10.53 2.09
N ALA A 31 1.14 10.25 2.96
CA ALA A 31 1.82 11.32 3.70
C ALA A 31 2.86 12.00 2.81
N GLU A 32 3.07 13.30 2.98
CA GLU A 32 4.15 14.00 2.26
C GLU A 32 5.55 13.48 2.66
N SER A 33 5.67 12.96 3.88
CA SER A 33 6.84 12.24 4.40
C SER A 33 6.42 11.36 5.57
N ARG A 34 7.34 10.56 6.14
CA ARG A 34 7.08 9.71 7.31
C ARG A 34 6.40 10.44 8.47
N THR A 35 6.68 11.73 8.66
CA THR A 35 6.09 12.59 9.71
C THR A 35 5.33 13.79 9.13
N GLY A 36 5.16 13.84 7.80
CA GLY A 36 4.46 14.89 7.10
C GLY A 36 2.94 14.73 7.16
N PRO A 37 2.19 15.77 6.74
CA PRO A 37 0.73 15.70 6.69
C PRO A 37 0.25 14.68 5.65
N LEU A 38 -0.92 14.10 5.91
CA LEU A 38 -1.65 13.30 4.94
C LEU A 38 -2.29 14.17 3.86
N SER A 39 -2.24 13.69 2.63
CA SER A 39 -2.89 14.29 1.46
C SER A 39 -3.63 13.21 0.66
N TRP A 40 -4.72 13.60 0.00
CA TRP A 40 -5.49 12.72 -0.88
C TRP A 40 -5.05 12.89 -2.34
N TYR A 41 -4.89 11.77 -3.03
CA TYR A 41 -4.42 11.72 -4.41
C TYR A 41 -5.39 10.99 -5.33
N SER A 42 -5.63 11.56 -6.51
CA SER A 42 -6.33 10.92 -7.62
C SER A 42 -5.63 11.35 -8.93
N PRO A 43 -4.53 10.68 -9.32
CA PRO A 43 -3.72 11.09 -10.46
C PRO A 43 -4.45 10.83 -11.78
N ASP A 44 -4.26 11.75 -12.71
CA ASP A 44 -4.64 11.65 -14.11
C ASP A 44 -3.41 11.96 -14.99
N PRO A 45 -2.89 11.00 -15.77
CA PRO A 45 -3.37 9.62 -15.94
C PRO A 45 -3.10 8.72 -14.73
N ARG A 46 -3.95 7.70 -14.54
CA ARG A 46 -3.79 6.68 -13.49
C ARG A 46 -2.91 5.54 -13.98
N GLY A 47 -1.82 5.26 -13.26
CA GLY A 47 -1.00 4.07 -13.49
C GLY A 47 -1.75 2.78 -13.14
N ILE A 48 -1.79 1.82 -14.07
CA ILE A 48 -2.40 0.49 -13.88
C ILE A 48 -1.45 -0.61 -14.35
N ILE A 49 -1.53 -1.79 -13.74
CA ILE A 49 -0.80 -3.00 -14.16
C ILE A 49 -1.82 -4.08 -14.50
N PRO A 50 -2.08 -4.36 -15.79
CA PRO A 50 -3.02 -5.41 -16.16
C PRO A 50 -2.44 -6.79 -15.82
N VAL A 51 -3.07 -7.50 -14.89
CA VAL A 51 -2.57 -8.77 -14.34
C VAL A 51 -2.29 -9.83 -15.43
N ARG A 52 -3.15 -9.91 -16.44
CA ARG A 52 -3.03 -10.91 -17.52
C ARG A 52 -1.91 -10.63 -18.52
N SER A 53 -1.42 -9.40 -18.59
CA SER A 53 -0.37 -8.99 -19.54
C SER A 53 0.87 -8.42 -18.84
N ALA A 54 0.99 -8.62 -17.53
CA ALA A 54 2.15 -8.16 -16.78
C ALA A 54 3.42 -8.89 -17.25
N ASN A 55 4.45 -8.11 -17.55
CA ASN A 55 5.76 -8.65 -17.91
C ASN A 55 6.49 -9.13 -16.64
N ILE A 56 6.37 -10.41 -16.32
CA ILE A 56 7.10 -11.01 -15.19
C ILE A 56 8.53 -11.38 -15.64
N PRO A 57 9.59 -10.77 -15.06
CA PRO A 57 10.97 -11.05 -15.43
C PRO A 57 11.33 -12.53 -15.28
N ARG A 58 12.21 -13.02 -16.16
CA ARG A 58 12.65 -14.43 -16.16
C ARG A 58 13.29 -14.84 -14.83
N SER A 59 14.02 -13.93 -14.17
CA SER A 59 14.65 -14.15 -12.86
C SER A 59 13.62 -14.42 -11.76
N VAL A 60 12.54 -13.64 -11.72
CA VAL A 60 11.45 -13.82 -10.75
C VAL A 60 10.72 -15.15 -11.00
N ARG A 61 10.39 -15.46 -12.26
CA ARG A 61 9.79 -16.77 -12.60
C ARG A 61 10.67 -17.94 -12.17
N LYS A 62 11.99 -17.81 -12.34
CA LYS A 62 12.95 -18.81 -11.90
C LYS A 62 12.99 -18.94 -10.38
N LEU A 63 13.03 -17.82 -9.65
CA LEU A 63 13.05 -17.79 -8.20
C LEU A 63 11.84 -18.52 -7.59
N VAL A 64 10.63 -18.24 -8.09
CA VAL A 64 9.40 -18.90 -7.63
C VAL A 64 9.37 -20.38 -8.01
N ARG A 65 9.70 -20.72 -9.27
CA ARG A 65 9.69 -22.12 -9.74
C ARG A 65 10.68 -22.99 -8.96
N ASP A 66 11.84 -22.45 -8.62
CA ASP A 66 12.89 -23.18 -7.94
C ASP A 66 12.63 -23.27 -6.42
N GLY A 67 11.47 -22.81 -5.92
CA GLY A 67 11.08 -22.92 -4.51
C GLY A 67 11.99 -22.14 -3.55
N ARG A 68 12.68 -21.11 -4.06
CA ARG A 68 13.65 -20.32 -3.28
C ARG A 68 12.99 -19.36 -2.29
N CYS A 69 11.70 -19.14 -2.42
CA CYS A 69 10.88 -18.42 -1.45
C CYS A 69 9.53 -19.13 -1.28
N GLU A 70 9.03 -19.16 -0.06
CA GLU A 70 7.64 -19.50 0.23
C GLU A 70 6.78 -18.24 0.13
N VAL A 71 5.68 -18.31 -0.63
CA VAL A 71 4.73 -17.20 -0.73
C VAL A 71 3.59 -17.46 0.24
N ARG A 72 3.38 -16.52 1.16
CA ARG A 72 2.23 -16.51 2.08
C ARG A 72 1.32 -15.33 1.75
N VAL A 73 0.11 -15.39 2.27
CA VAL A 73 -0.91 -14.35 2.11
C VAL A 73 -1.53 -14.11 3.47
N ASP A 74 -1.67 -12.83 3.83
CA ASP A 74 -2.36 -12.39 5.04
C ASP A 74 -1.77 -12.94 6.36
N THR A 75 -0.47 -13.29 6.37
CA THR A 75 0.18 -13.84 7.57
C THR A 75 0.93 -12.82 8.40
N SER A 76 1.45 -11.75 7.78
CA SER A 76 2.25 -10.71 8.46
C SER A 76 2.01 -9.31 7.89
N PHE A 77 0.75 -8.86 7.83
CA PHE A 77 0.39 -7.58 7.19
C PHE A 77 1.15 -6.36 7.72
N GLU A 78 1.18 -6.15 9.04
CA GLU A 78 1.86 -4.99 9.63
C GLU A 78 3.38 -5.04 9.39
N GLU A 79 3.98 -6.24 9.43
CA GLU A 79 5.40 -6.43 9.13
C GLU A 79 5.72 -6.04 7.69
N VAL A 80 4.88 -6.43 6.73
CA VAL A 80 5.00 -6.02 5.32
C VAL A 80 4.93 -4.50 5.19
N MET A 81 3.96 -3.85 5.84
CA MET A 81 3.82 -2.39 5.80
C MET A 81 5.06 -1.69 6.38
N ARG A 82 5.57 -2.17 7.52
CA ARG A 82 6.77 -1.62 8.17
C ARG A 82 8.01 -1.82 7.30
N ALA A 83 8.18 -2.99 6.69
CA ALA A 83 9.26 -3.26 5.74
C ALA A 83 9.15 -2.38 4.49
N CYS A 84 7.94 -2.17 3.94
CA CYS A 84 7.72 -1.22 2.85
C CYS A 84 8.09 0.22 3.22
N ALA A 85 7.91 0.59 4.48
CA ALA A 85 8.27 1.90 5.01
C ALA A 85 9.78 2.06 5.26
N GLU A 86 10.58 0.99 5.31
CA GLU A 86 12.01 1.02 5.61
C GLU A 86 12.84 1.51 4.41
N ARG A 87 12.71 2.81 4.09
CA ARG A 87 13.38 3.50 3.00
C ARG A 87 13.78 4.91 3.46
N GLU A 88 14.81 5.47 2.82
CA GLU A 88 15.31 6.83 3.10
C GLU A 88 14.19 7.88 2.95
N GLU A 89 13.44 7.79 1.84
CA GLU A 89 12.23 8.55 1.61
C GLU A 89 11.02 7.62 1.53
N THR A 90 9.98 7.93 2.30
CA THR A 90 8.73 7.16 2.32
C THR A 90 7.54 8.06 2.66
N TRP A 91 6.40 7.73 2.07
CA TRP A 91 5.09 8.33 2.38
C TRP A 91 4.29 7.49 3.41
N ILE A 92 4.82 6.33 3.80
CA ILE A 92 4.19 5.43 4.75
C ILE A 92 4.53 5.93 6.16
N SER A 93 3.64 6.76 6.71
CA SER A 93 3.68 7.22 8.10
C SER A 93 3.06 6.18 9.05
N GLU A 94 3.23 6.36 10.36
CA GLU A 94 2.54 5.49 11.34
C GLU A 94 1.01 5.55 11.19
N GLU A 95 0.44 6.72 10.86
CA GLU A 95 -1.01 6.84 10.61
C GLU A 95 -1.47 5.98 9.40
N ILE A 96 -0.65 5.91 8.35
CA ILE A 96 -0.89 5.00 7.22
C ILE A 96 -0.79 3.54 7.68
N ILE A 97 0.23 3.18 8.47
CA ILE A 97 0.38 1.81 8.97
C ILE A 97 -0.83 1.42 9.80
N ASP A 98 -1.28 2.28 10.70
CA ASP A 98 -2.40 2.05 11.61
C ASP A 98 -3.71 1.84 10.86
N VAL A 99 -4.07 2.73 9.93
CA VAL A 99 -5.35 2.61 9.21
C VAL A 99 -5.36 1.42 8.26
N TYR A 100 -4.26 1.11 7.57
CA TYR A 100 -4.20 -0.05 6.69
C TYR A 100 -4.20 -1.36 7.48
N THR A 101 -3.59 -1.38 8.67
CA THR A 101 -3.67 -2.51 9.60
C THR A 101 -5.09 -2.70 10.12
N ALA A 102 -5.80 -1.61 10.42
CA ALA A 102 -7.22 -1.66 10.76
C ALA A 102 -8.08 -2.14 9.58
N LEU A 103 -7.75 -1.73 8.34
CA LEU A 103 -8.40 -2.18 7.11
C LEU A 103 -8.19 -3.68 6.85
N PHE A 104 -6.99 -4.19 7.12
CA PHE A 104 -6.67 -5.62 7.11
C PHE A 104 -7.52 -6.39 8.13
N ARG A 105 -7.60 -5.92 9.38
CA ARG A 105 -8.43 -6.54 10.43
C ARG A 105 -9.92 -6.53 10.07
N ALA A 106 -10.37 -5.55 9.29
CA ALA A 106 -11.73 -5.47 8.77
C ALA A 106 -11.98 -6.35 7.53
N GLY A 107 -10.95 -7.05 7.01
CA GLY A 107 -11.05 -7.98 5.88
C GLY A 107 -10.93 -7.34 4.50
N TYR A 108 -10.46 -6.09 4.42
CA TYR A 108 -10.35 -5.35 3.15
C TYR A 108 -8.90 -5.07 2.72
N GLY A 109 -7.96 -5.05 3.67
CA GLY A 109 -6.52 -5.02 3.38
C GLY A 109 -5.99 -6.45 3.21
N HIS A 110 -5.04 -6.64 2.30
CA HIS A 110 -4.36 -7.93 2.11
C HIS A 110 -2.85 -7.73 1.95
N SER A 111 -2.07 -8.69 2.43
CA SER A 111 -0.62 -8.74 2.27
C SER A 111 -0.19 -9.99 1.51
N VAL A 112 0.96 -9.90 0.84
CA VAL A 112 1.63 -11.03 0.19
C VAL A 112 3.07 -11.03 0.64
N GLU A 113 3.48 -12.07 1.35
CA GLU A 113 4.81 -12.20 1.92
C GLU A 113 5.67 -13.18 1.12
N ALA A 114 6.97 -12.93 1.04
CA ALA A 114 7.94 -13.85 0.47
C ALA A 114 8.99 -14.21 1.54
N TRP A 115 8.98 -15.46 1.99
CA TRP A 115 9.84 -15.98 3.06
C TRP A 115 11.00 -16.79 2.48
N GLU A 116 12.22 -16.53 2.94
CA GLU A 116 13.38 -17.38 2.66
C GLU A 116 13.57 -18.36 3.82
N GLY A 117 13.58 -19.67 3.53
CA GLY A 117 13.83 -20.71 4.55
C GLY A 117 12.61 -21.30 5.27
N GLY A 118 11.41 -20.76 5.04
CA GLY A 118 10.14 -21.27 5.61
C GLY A 118 9.75 -20.62 6.93
#